data_AF-A0A962DZK4-F1
#
_entry.id   AF-A0A962DZK4-F1
#
_cell.length_a   1.000
_cell.length_b   1.000
_cell.length_c   1.000
_cell.angle_alpha   90.00
_cell.angle_beta   90.00
_cell.angle_gamma   90.00
#
_symmetry.space_group_name_H-M   'P 1'
#
loop_
_entity.id
_entity.type
_entity.pdbx_description
1 polymer ?
#
loop_
_entity_poly.entity_id
_entity_poly.type
_entity_poly.pdbx_seq_one_letter_code
_entity_poly.pdbx_strand_id
1 'polypeptide(L)'
;SSGVIVATGTGATGWARSIATQRALTEPLPQPSDARLAWFVREPFPSVATGTEVNFGYADAKEPLQLESDMDEGGVIFADGIESDRVEFLTGQRCSISIAPERLRLVV
;
A
#
# COMPACT_ATOMS: atom_id res chain seq x y z
N SER A 1 -8.96 10.97 -3.14
CA SER A 1 -7.59 10.43 -3.11
C SER A 1 -7.32 9.72 -4.43
N SER A 2 -6.07 9.63 -4.87
CA SER A 2 -5.73 9.10 -6.21
C SER A 2 -5.24 7.64 -6.22
N GLY A 3 -5.12 7.00 -5.05
CA GLY A 3 -4.79 5.58 -4.94
C GLY A 3 -4.13 5.23 -3.61
N VAL A 4 -3.68 3.98 -3.48
CA VAL A 4 -2.94 3.46 -2.32
C VAL A 4 -1.65 2.81 -2.81
N ILE A 5 -0.53 3.13 -2.15
CA ILE A 5 0.75 2.43 -2.34
C ILE A 5 0.98 1.52 -1.14
N VAL A 6 1.35 0.27 -1.38
CA VAL A 6 1.73 -0.70 -0.35
C VAL A 6 3.15 -1.17 -0.64
N ALA A 7 4.02 -1.19 0.38
CA ALA A 7 5.41 -1.57 0.23
C ALA A 7 5.82 -2.62 1.27
N THR A 8 6.57 -3.61 0.81
CA THR A 8 7.33 -4.54 1.66
C THR A 8 8.58 -3.85 2.21
N GLY A 9 9.30 -4.52 3.12
CA GLY A 9 10.58 -4.02 3.58
C GLY A 9 11.66 -3.92 2.50
N THR A 10 11.67 -4.82 1.52
CA THR A 10 12.58 -4.71 0.36
C THR A 10 12.15 -3.59 -0.58
N GLY A 11 10.84 -3.37 -0.74
CA GLY A 11 10.27 -2.26 -1.51
C GLY A 11 10.32 -0.90 -0.80
N ALA A 12 10.69 -0.85 0.48
CA ALA A 12 10.70 0.37 1.30
C ALA A 12 11.63 1.45 0.74
N THR A 13 12.65 1.07 -0.02
CA THR A 13 13.60 2.02 -0.64
C THR A 13 13.07 2.70 -1.91
N GLY A 14 11.95 2.24 -2.46
CA GLY A 14 11.27 2.81 -3.64
C GLY A 14 10.35 3.98 -3.29
N TRP A 15 9.15 4.02 -3.89
CA TRP A 15 8.16 5.11 -3.68
C TRP A 15 7.84 5.35 -2.20
N ALA A 16 7.82 4.30 -1.37
CA ALA A 16 7.60 4.43 0.07
C ALA A 16 8.60 5.39 0.75
N ARG A 17 9.89 5.33 0.39
CA ARG A 17 10.91 6.26 0.90
C ARG A 17 10.64 7.69 0.49
N SER A 18 10.30 7.92 -0.78
CA SER A 18 9.98 9.25 -1.29
C SER A 18 8.77 9.85 -0.57
N ILE A 19 7.71 9.05 -0.39
CA ILE A 19 6.48 9.49 0.29
C ILE A 19 6.76 9.78 1.77
N ALA A 20 7.42 8.86 2.48
CA ALA A 20 7.73 9.06 3.90
C ALA A 20 8.61 10.31 4.12
N THR A 21 9.59 10.52 3.25
CA THR A 21 10.48 11.70 3.30
C THR A 21 9.72 12.99 3.00
N GLN A 22 8.93 13.02 1.93
CA GLN A 22 8.14 14.19 1.53
C GLN A 22 7.14 14.60 2.62
N ARG A 23 6.56 13.61 3.30
CA ARG A 23 5.57 13.81 4.36
C ARG A 23 6.20 13.97 5.74
N ALA A 24 7.53 13.94 5.85
CA ALA A 24 8.30 14.00 7.09
C ALA A 24 7.79 13.01 8.16
N LEU A 25 7.44 11.78 7.75
CA LEU A 25 6.99 10.74 8.67
C LEU A 25 8.11 10.37 9.63
N THR A 26 7.77 10.23 10.90
CA THR A 26 8.74 9.81 11.93
C THR A 26 8.72 8.30 12.16
N GLU A 27 7.64 7.66 11.74
CA GLU A 27 7.42 6.23 11.82
C GLU A 27 8.32 5.47 10.84
N PRO A 28 9.01 4.42 11.29
CA PRO A 28 10.03 3.76 10.47
C PRO A 28 9.40 2.84 9.42
N LEU A 29 9.83 3.02 8.17
CA LEU A 29 9.53 2.06 7.11
C LEU A 29 10.02 0.64 7.48
N PRO A 30 9.34 -0.42 7.00
CA PRO A 30 9.73 -1.79 7.28
C PRO A 30 11.15 -2.08 6.77
N GLN A 31 11.94 -2.83 7.55
CA GLN A 31 13.22 -3.37 7.10
C GLN A 31 13.01 -4.60 6.22
N PRO A 32 13.98 -4.99 5.36
CA PRO A 32 13.84 -6.13 4.44
C PRO A 32 13.36 -7.44 5.08
N SER A 33 13.73 -7.70 6.34
CA SER A 33 13.35 -8.91 7.08
C SER A 33 12.04 -8.78 7.86
N ASP A 34 11.48 -7.58 7.99
CA ASP A 34 10.28 -7.36 8.80
C ASP A 34 9.07 -8.09 8.20
N ALA A 35 8.23 -8.64 9.08
CA ALA A 35 6.99 -9.31 8.71
C ALA A 35 5.80 -8.33 8.65
N ARG A 36 5.99 -7.15 8.04
CA ARG A 36 4.96 -6.11 7.92
C ARG A 36 5.09 -5.32 6.62
N LEU A 37 3.97 -4.79 6.17
CA LEU A 37 3.85 -3.86 5.04
C LEU A 37 3.63 -2.46 5.58
N ALA A 38 4.05 -1.44 4.83
CA ALA A 38 3.61 -0.07 5.03
C ALA A 38 2.70 0.34 3.87
N TRP A 39 1.60 1.03 4.16
CA TRP A 39 0.68 1.55 3.16
C TRP A 39 0.51 3.06 3.28
N PHE A 40 0.24 3.70 2.15
CA PHE A 40 0.08 5.15 2.04
C PHE A 40 -1.06 5.48 1.09
N VAL A 41 -1.98 6.35 1.53
CA VAL A 41 -2.95 6.96 0.63
C VAL A 41 -2.24 8.06 -0.16
N ARG A 42 -2.36 8.02 -1.48
CA ARG A 42 -1.88 9.08 -2.37
C ARG A 42 -2.87 10.22 -2.40
N GLU A 43 -2.35 11.43 -2.20
CA GLU A 43 -3.12 12.69 -2.18
C GLU A 43 -4.41 12.55 -1.35
N PRO A 44 -4.30 12.31 -0.02
CA PRO A 44 -5.47 12.13 0.84
C PRO A 44 -6.46 13.28 0.68
N PHE A 45 -7.68 12.97 0.25
CA PHE A 45 -8.72 13.96 0.05
C PHE A 45 -9.42 14.27 1.38
N PRO A 46 -9.64 15.54 1.76
CA PRO A 46 -10.28 15.94 3.01
C PRO A 46 -11.78 15.63 3.01
N SER A 47 -12.12 14.36 3.19
CA SER A 47 -13.51 13.88 3.17
C SER A 47 -14.27 14.32 4.42
N VAL A 48 -15.61 14.31 4.37
CA VAL A 48 -16.44 14.59 5.54
C VAL A 48 -16.29 13.52 6.62
N ALA A 49 -16.06 12.26 6.24
CA ALA A 49 -16.03 11.14 7.18
C ALA A 49 -14.68 10.98 7.90
N THR A 50 -13.57 11.21 7.19
CA THR A 50 -12.22 10.90 7.69
C THR A 50 -11.25 12.07 7.62
N GLY A 51 -11.68 13.21 7.07
CA GLY A 51 -10.77 14.31 6.74
C GLY A 51 -9.62 13.77 5.90
N THR A 52 -8.40 13.94 6.40
CA THR A 52 -7.19 13.33 5.83
C THR A 52 -6.49 12.39 6.80
N GLU A 53 -7.14 11.96 7.89
CA GLU A 53 -6.50 11.24 9.00
C GLU A 53 -6.08 9.82 8.62
N VAL A 54 -6.89 9.13 7.82
CA VAL A 54 -6.58 7.79 7.31
C VAL A 54 -5.71 7.91 6.07
N ASN A 55 -4.39 8.00 6.27
CA ASN A 55 -3.46 8.35 5.19
C ASN A 55 -2.16 7.53 5.14
N PHE A 56 -1.84 6.80 6.21
CA PHE A 56 -0.74 5.86 6.26
C PHE A 56 -0.99 4.85 7.38
N GLY A 57 -0.34 3.69 7.28
CA GLY A 57 -0.32 2.73 8.37
C GLY A 57 0.50 1.50 8.02
N TYR A 58 0.35 0.46 8.84
CA TYR A 58 0.97 -0.83 8.64
C TYR A 58 -0.09 -1.90 8.39
N ALA A 59 0.33 -3.00 7.77
CA ALA A 59 -0.47 -4.21 7.66
C ALA A 59 0.43 -5.43 7.88
N ASP A 60 -0.12 -6.49 8.47
CA ASP A 60 0.60 -7.74 8.67
C ASP A 60 -0.33 -8.96 8.48
N ALA A 61 0.12 -10.14 8.89
CA ALA A 61 -0.65 -11.38 8.77
C ALA A 61 -1.89 -11.44 9.66
N LYS A 62 -1.91 -10.68 10.77
CA LYS A 62 -3.03 -10.60 11.72
C LYS A 62 -3.98 -9.47 11.36
N GLU A 63 -3.44 -8.37 10.87
CA GLU A 63 -4.18 -7.17 10.49
C GLU A 63 -3.89 -6.84 9.00
N PRO A 64 -4.54 -7.56 8.07
CA PRO A 64 -4.41 -7.29 6.65
C PRO A 64 -5.07 -5.96 6.27
N LEU A 65 -4.53 -5.28 5.25
CA LEU A 65 -5.16 -4.10 4.66
C LEU A 65 -6.34 -4.54 3.80
N GLN A 66 -7.54 -4.12 4.19
CA GLN A 66 -8.76 -4.34 3.41
C GLN A 66 -9.10 -3.07 2.63
N LEU A 67 -9.32 -3.21 1.32
CA LEU A 67 -9.77 -2.15 0.43
C LEU A 67 -11.07 -2.58 -0.24
N GLU A 68 -12.03 -1.67 -0.31
CA GLU A 68 -13.23 -1.78 -1.13
C GLU A 68 -13.19 -0.65 -2.15
N SER A 69 -13.45 -0.97 -3.42
CA SER A 69 -13.47 0.03 -4.47
C SER A 69 -14.85 0.65 -4.58
N ASP A 70 -14.88 1.98 -4.67
CA ASP A 70 -16.05 2.77 -5.10
C ASP A 70 -15.77 3.44 -6.48
N MET A 71 -14.80 2.91 -7.24
CA MET A 71 -14.46 3.42 -8.57
C MET A 71 -15.28 2.72 -9.66
N ASP A 72 -16.18 3.46 -10.31
CA ASP A 72 -17.01 2.90 -11.38
C ASP A 72 -16.19 2.45 -12.59
N GLU A 73 -15.12 3.18 -12.91
CA GLU A 73 -14.23 2.90 -14.03
C GLU A 73 -12.76 3.23 -13.71
N GLY A 74 -11.84 2.60 -14.44
CA GLY A 74 -10.40 2.92 -14.38
C GLY A 74 -9.67 2.48 -13.11
N GLY A 75 -10.36 1.89 -12.13
CA GLY A 75 -9.75 1.32 -10.93
C GLY A 75 -8.93 0.08 -11.26
N VAL A 76 -7.66 0.05 -10.83
CA VAL A 76 -6.71 -1.02 -11.15
C VAL A 76 -5.79 -1.32 -9.96
N ILE A 77 -5.36 -2.58 -9.85
CA ILE A 77 -4.31 -3.02 -8.92
C ILE A 77 -3.19 -3.65 -9.76
N PHE A 78 -1.95 -3.25 -9.49
CA PHE A 78 -0.75 -3.81 -10.11
C PHE A 78 0.41 -3.80 -9.11
N ALA A 79 1.44 -4.59 -9.40
CA ALA A 79 2.62 -4.74 -8.55
C ALA A 79 3.90 -4.30 -9.29
N ASP A 80 4.94 -3.97 -8.51
CA ASP A 80 6.31 -3.69 -8.99
C ASP A 80 6.44 -2.60 -10.08
N GLY A 81 5.41 -1.76 -10.24
CA GLY A 81 5.36 -0.73 -11.28
C GLY A 81 4.98 -1.25 -12.67
N ILE A 82 4.50 -2.49 -12.79
CA ILE A 82 4.16 -3.14 -14.05
C ILE A 82 2.66 -3.00 -14.33
N GLU A 83 2.23 -1.84 -14.80
CA GLU A 83 0.80 -1.54 -15.06
C GLU A 83 0.18 -2.39 -16.19
N SER A 84 0.99 -2.93 -17.09
CA SER A 84 0.51 -3.85 -18.13
C SER A 84 -0.01 -5.17 -17.54
N ASP A 85 0.47 -5.56 -16.35
CA ASP A 85 0.05 -6.77 -15.61
C ASP A 85 -0.83 -6.36 -14.42
N ARG A 86 -1.99 -5.79 -14.75
CA ARG A 86 -2.96 -5.27 -13.78
C ARG A 86 -4.21 -6.13 -13.72
N VAL A 87 -4.87 -6.08 -12.58
CA VAL A 87 -6.24 -6.54 -12.41
C VAL A 87 -7.17 -5.34 -12.28
N GLU A 88 -8.38 -5.43 -12.84
CA GLU A 88 -9.41 -4.41 -12.63
C GLU A 88 -9.91 -4.44 -11.19
N PHE A 89 -10.16 -3.26 -10.63
CA PHE A 89 -10.62 -3.05 -9.26
C PHE A 89 -11.72 -1.97 -9.21
N LEU A 90 -12.92 -2.38 -9.62
CA LEU A 90 -14.10 -1.52 -9.80
C LEU A 90 -15.09 -1.61 -8.63
N THR A 91 -16.09 -0.74 -8.64
CA THR A 91 -17.11 -0.59 -7.59
C THR A 91 -17.63 -1.92 -7.04
N GLY A 92 -17.60 -2.07 -5.71
CA GLY A 92 -18.09 -3.24 -4.98
C GLY A 92 -17.10 -4.41 -4.91
N GLN A 93 -15.95 -4.34 -5.58
CA GLN A 93 -14.89 -5.32 -5.41
C GLN A 93 -14.08 -5.05 -4.13
N ARG A 94 -13.59 -6.13 -3.52
CA ARG A 94 -12.76 -6.08 -2.32
C ARG A 94 -11.41 -6.72 -2.56
N CYS A 95 -10.36 -6.10 -2.03
CA CYS A 95 -9.00 -6.60 -2.05
C CYS A 95 -8.47 -6.69 -0.61
N SER A 96 -7.85 -7.82 -0.28
CA SER A 96 -7.16 -8.04 0.98
C SER A 96 -5.67 -8.15 0.71
N ILE A 97 -4.86 -7.26 1.28
CA ILE A 97 -3.41 -7.23 1.12
C ILE A 97 -2.76 -7.59 2.46
N SER A 98 -1.92 -8.63 2.45
CA SER A 98 -1.21 -9.11 3.64
C SER A 98 0.18 -9.62 3.28
N ILE A 99 0.97 -9.95 4.29
CA ILE A 99 2.28 -10.58 4.11
C ILE A 99 2.09 -11.96 3.50
N ALA A 100 2.81 -12.21 2.40
CA ALA A 100 2.85 -13.52 1.77
C ALA A 100 3.46 -14.57 2.73
N PRO A 101 2.97 -15.82 2.69
CA PRO A 101 3.59 -16.90 3.44
C PRO A 101 4.99 -17.24 2.89
N GLU A 102 5.21 -17.05 1.59
CA GLU A 102 6.51 -17.18 0.94
C GLU A 102 7.40 -15.96 1.20
N ARG A 103 8.70 -16.20 1.38
CA ARG A 103 9.71 -15.15 1.53
C ARG A 103 10.82 -15.35 0.51
N LEU A 104 11.25 -14.24 -0.10
CA LEU A 104 12.45 -14.20 -0.91
C LEU A 104 13.66 -14.59 -0.05
N ARG A 105 14.40 -15.62 -0.47
CA ARG A 105 15.67 -16.02 0.15
C ARG A 105 16.80 -15.67 -0.82
N LEU A 106 17.55 -14.63 -0.49
CA LEU A 106 18.75 -14.26 -1.22
C LEU A 106 19.92 -15.09 -0.68
N VAL A 107 20.65 -15.75 -1.58
CA VAL A 107 21.93 -16.37 -1.27
C VAL A 107 23.01 -15.35 -1.60
N VAL A 108 23.82 -15.00 -0.61
CA VAL A 108 25.00 -14.14 -0.72
C VAL A 108 26.27 -14.97 -0.61
#